data_AF-A0A8T7BMT5-F1
#
_entry.id   AF-A0A8T7BMT5-F1
#
_cell.length_a   1.000
_cell.length_b   1.000
_cell.length_c   1.000
_cell.angle_alpha   90.00
_cell.angle_beta   90.00
_cell.angle_gamma   90.00
#
_symmetry.space_group_name_H-M   'P 1'
#
loop_
_entity.id
_entity.type
_entity.pdbx_description
1 polymer ?
#
loop_
_entity_poly.entity_id
_entity_poly.type
_entity_poly.pdbx_seq_one_letter_code
_entity_poly.pdbx_strand_id
1 'polypeptide(L)'
;MIHHARKTAAGLTERLAINISFPAVILILVTSCQTVPESSANLVDIQLPGGHPVTIRNSPTLSLSPDGKLIAFVADIEAGEGRQLMLLSVNGEDARFLPGTRDGETPFFSPDSQWIGFFAENKLKKISLTSNKVEVITDAVEPKGGFWGKDNTIVYSTGSIWRVDANGGSALRLTRAEQDEQHYWPSLTTDSTSLIYNNISANDASPDVVLLDIDSGRQSTLIANGNYPRFMGPGQLLFVDNGMLKSVNVNLDTHDLESQPTNIRDNVLISPNTGAGQYSVSDDGGLVYIEGRIFGSSRKVVYLDDNGNETDPGFPLARNSYVRYSTDGSLIAIESEPDVLVYDAEDKSLLYRIENASYPVWGPGEDD
;
A
#
# COMPACT_ATOMS: atom_id res chain seq x y z
N MET A 1 63.59 -36.92 -33.86
CA MET A 1 63.00 -38.08 -34.57
C MET A 1 61.56 -37.71 -34.92
N ILE A 2 61.17 -37.86 -36.19
CA ILE A 2 59.83 -37.66 -36.80
C ILE A 2 59.41 -36.17 -36.94
N HIS A 3 59.75 -35.46 -38.05
CA HIS A 3 58.99 -35.27 -39.33
C HIS A 3 57.59 -34.66 -39.11
N HIS A 4 57.23 -33.48 -39.63
CA HIS A 4 57.18 -32.96 -41.02
C HIS A 4 57.08 -31.41 -40.98
N ALA A 5 57.17 -30.60 -42.03
CA ALA A 5 57.82 -30.58 -43.34
C ALA A 5 57.70 -29.11 -43.81
N ARG A 6 58.75 -28.55 -44.41
CA ARG A 6 58.73 -27.24 -45.09
C ARG A 6 58.29 -27.43 -46.55
N LYS A 7 57.49 -26.46 -47.05
CA LYS A 7 57.51 -25.79 -48.38
C LYS A 7 57.57 -26.69 -49.64
N THR A 8 56.95 -26.44 -50.80
CA THR A 8 56.22 -25.36 -51.49
C THR A 8 56.01 -25.89 -52.92
N ALA A 9 54.89 -25.59 -53.59
CA ALA A 9 54.78 -25.39 -55.05
C ALA A 9 53.28 -25.10 -55.36
N ALA A 10 52.91 -23.88 -55.74
CA ALA A 10 52.96 -23.31 -57.09
C ALA A 10 51.85 -23.85 -58.01
N GLY A 11 50.94 -22.96 -58.41
CA GLY A 11 49.91 -23.25 -59.40
C GLY A 11 48.96 -22.06 -59.56
N LEU A 12 49.25 -21.24 -60.56
CA LEU A 12 48.48 -20.07 -60.97
C LEU A 12 46.99 -20.38 -61.16
N THR A 13 46.13 -19.45 -60.76
CA THR A 13 44.93 -19.13 -61.56
C THR A 13 44.70 -17.63 -61.49
N GLU A 14 44.81 -17.00 -62.66
CA GLU A 14 44.40 -15.63 -62.94
C GLU A 14 42.95 -15.41 -62.50
N ARG A 15 42.67 -14.28 -61.84
CA ARG A 15 41.36 -13.64 -61.95
C ARG A 15 41.53 -12.13 -62.10
N LEU A 16 40.98 -11.66 -63.23
CA LEU A 16 40.83 -10.28 -63.65
C LEU A 16 40.59 -9.32 -62.49
N ALA A 17 41.40 -8.25 -62.43
CA ALA A 17 41.02 -7.03 -61.75
C ALA A 17 39.98 -6.30 -62.62
N ILE A 18 38.71 -6.37 -62.23
CA ILE A 18 37.70 -5.40 -62.65
C ILE A 18 37.48 -4.47 -61.46
N ASN A 19 38.07 -3.27 -61.53
CA ASN A 19 37.75 -2.19 -60.59
C ASN A 19 36.35 -1.67 -60.94
N ILE A 20 35.32 -2.25 -60.33
CA ILE A 20 33.99 -1.65 -60.28
C ILE A 20 33.91 -0.88 -58.96
N SER A 21 34.05 0.44 -59.05
CA SER A 21 33.72 1.35 -57.95
C SER A 21 32.20 1.29 -57.75
N PHE A 22 31.75 0.57 -56.74
CA PHE A 22 30.39 0.73 -56.22
C PHE A 22 30.40 1.92 -55.26
N PRO A 23 29.50 2.91 -55.41
CA PRO A 23 29.29 3.86 -54.32
C PRO A 23 28.80 3.05 -53.12
N ALA A 24 29.49 3.19 -51.99
CA ALA A 24 29.02 2.64 -50.72
C ALA A 24 27.66 3.30 -50.40
N VAL A 25 26.57 2.58 -50.65
CA VAL A 25 25.27 2.93 -50.10
C VAL A 25 25.32 2.51 -48.63
N ILE A 26 25.61 3.48 -47.76
CA ILE A 26 25.42 3.30 -46.32
C ILE A 26 23.91 3.26 -46.09
N LEU A 27 23.39 2.06 -45.85
CA LEU A 27 22.02 1.90 -45.37
C LEU A 27 21.99 2.30 -43.89
N ILE A 28 21.69 3.57 -43.61
CA ILE A 28 21.40 4.01 -42.24
C ILE A 28 19.98 3.54 -41.94
N LEU A 29 19.86 2.42 -41.22
CA LEU A 29 18.65 2.10 -40.48
C LEU A 29 18.47 3.19 -39.41
N VAL A 30 17.77 4.25 -39.78
CA VAL A 30 17.21 5.19 -38.80
C VAL A 30 16.04 4.45 -38.17
N THR A 31 16.32 3.71 -37.10
CA THR A 31 15.28 3.42 -36.12
C THR A 31 14.81 4.79 -35.64
N SER A 32 13.62 5.20 -36.10
CA SER A 32 12.87 6.25 -35.44
C SER A 32 12.55 5.72 -34.06
N CYS A 33 13.46 5.96 -33.12
CA CYS A 33 13.15 5.95 -31.71
C CYS A 33 12.23 7.16 -31.54
N GLN A 34 10.92 6.96 -31.71
CA GLN A 34 9.99 7.85 -31.07
C GLN A 34 10.33 7.74 -29.59
N THR A 35 11.01 8.75 -29.07
CA THR A 35 11.03 9.00 -27.63
C THR A 35 9.58 9.19 -27.26
N VAL A 36 8.90 8.10 -26.89
CA VAL A 36 7.73 8.21 -26.01
C VAL A 36 8.28 9.03 -24.85
N PRO A 37 7.74 10.23 -24.57
CA PRO A 37 8.19 10.96 -23.41
C PRO A 37 8.02 10.00 -22.24
N GLU A 38 9.12 9.61 -21.59
CA GLU A 38 9.04 9.01 -20.26
C GLU A 38 8.18 10.00 -19.48
N SER A 39 6.94 9.60 -19.19
CA SER A 39 6.12 10.31 -18.24
C SER A 39 6.79 10.08 -16.89
N SER A 40 7.87 10.80 -16.64
CA SER A 40 8.30 11.09 -15.30
C SER A 40 7.20 12.03 -14.78
N ALA A 41 6.17 11.47 -14.16
CA ALA A 41 5.33 12.25 -13.27
C ALA A 41 6.29 13.03 -12.37
N ASN A 42 6.20 14.37 -12.39
CA ASN A 42 7.02 15.20 -11.52
C ASN A 42 6.45 15.02 -10.11
N LEU A 43 6.95 14.01 -9.40
CA LEU A 43 6.51 13.74 -8.05
C LEU A 43 6.94 14.89 -7.14
N VAL A 44 5.96 15.58 -6.57
CA VAL A 44 6.18 16.64 -5.58
C VAL A 44 5.93 16.05 -4.21
N ASP A 45 6.98 15.92 -3.40
CA ASP A 45 6.91 15.40 -2.03
C ASP A 45 6.28 16.45 -1.09
N ILE A 46 5.15 16.10 -0.47
CA ILE A 46 4.47 16.93 0.53
C ILE A 46 4.42 16.16 1.85
N GLN A 47 5.27 16.55 2.80
CA GLN A 47 5.18 16.06 4.17
C GLN A 47 3.99 16.73 4.86
N LEU A 48 3.21 15.96 5.63
CA LEU A 48 2.01 16.48 6.31
C LEU A 48 2.35 17.76 7.10
N PRO A 49 1.82 18.92 6.70
CA PRO A 49 2.17 20.18 7.34
C PRO A 49 1.64 20.26 8.78
N GLY A 50 2.33 20.98 9.65
CA GLY A 50 1.73 21.56 10.87
C GLY A 50 1.64 20.70 12.13
N GLY A 51 2.21 19.49 12.17
CA GLY A 51 2.22 18.67 13.39
C GLY A 51 0.83 18.27 13.91
N HIS A 52 -0.17 18.26 13.02
CA HIS A 52 -1.54 17.86 13.35
C HIS A 52 -1.59 16.38 13.79
N PRO A 53 -2.45 16.02 14.76
CA PRO A 53 -2.57 14.66 15.24
C PRO A 53 -3.23 13.79 14.16
N VAL A 54 -2.40 13.14 13.34
CA VAL A 54 -2.84 12.18 12.33
C VAL A 54 -2.92 10.82 13.02
N THR A 55 -4.10 10.21 13.02
CA THR A 55 -4.25 8.96 13.73
C THR A 55 -4.07 7.78 12.80
N ILE A 56 -2.88 7.19 12.83
CA ILE A 56 -2.54 6.01 12.04
C ILE A 56 -3.40 4.82 12.46
N ARG A 57 -3.97 4.12 11.47
CA ARG A 57 -4.79 2.93 11.67
C ARG A 57 -4.30 1.80 10.76
N ASN A 58 -4.94 0.64 10.90
CA ASN A 58 -4.80 -0.48 9.95
C ASN A 58 -5.41 -0.18 8.56
N SER A 59 -5.88 1.03 8.30
CA SER A 59 -6.47 1.43 7.03
C SER A 59 -5.80 2.72 6.54
N PRO A 60 -6.01 3.11 5.27
CA PRO A 60 -5.47 4.37 4.78
C PRO A 60 -6.02 5.55 5.57
N THR A 61 -5.11 6.40 6.05
CA THR A 61 -5.44 7.50 6.96
C THR A 61 -5.58 8.82 6.24
N LEU A 62 -5.01 8.96 5.03
CA LEU A 62 -4.99 10.19 4.26
C LEU A 62 -5.35 9.99 2.79
N SER A 63 -5.76 11.08 2.14
CA SER A 63 -5.92 11.19 0.69
C SER A 63 -5.58 12.61 0.24
N LEU A 64 -4.97 12.74 -0.92
CA LEU A 64 -4.69 13.99 -1.62
C LEU A 64 -5.76 14.21 -2.69
N SER A 65 -6.23 15.44 -2.84
CA SER A 65 -7.19 15.80 -3.89
C SER A 65 -6.55 15.63 -5.27
N PRO A 66 -7.33 15.24 -6.31
CA PRO A 66 -6.82 15.14 -7.68
C PRO A 66 -6.14 16.41 -8.18
N ASP A 67 -6.59 17.59 -7.73
CA ASP A 67 -5.98 18.87 -8.08
C ASP A 67 -4.75 19.25 -7.25
N GLY A 68 -4.31 18.38 -6.34
CA GLY A 68 -3.08 18.52 -5.55
C GLY A 68 -3.12 19.60 -4.47
N LYS A 69 -4.29 20.14 -4.10
CA LYS A 69 -4.40 21.28 -3.18
C LYS A 69 -4.84 20.95 -1.77
N LEU A 70 -5.56 19.85 -1.59
CA LEU A 70 -6.19 19.51 -0.32
C LEU A 70 -5.81 18.12 0.13
N ILE A 71 -5.56 17.99 1.43
CA ILE A 71 -5.33 16.72 2.10
C ILE A 71 -6.52 16.46 3.02
N ALA A 72 -7.17 15.33 2.84
CA ALA A 72 -8.17 14.82 3.78
C ALA A 72 -7.53 13.71 4.61
N PHE A 73 -7.68 13.75 5.92
CA PHE A 73 -7.11 12.72 6.80
C PHE A 73 -7.94 12.50 8.06
N VAL A 74 -7.74 11.35 8.69
CA VAL A 74 -8.39 11.01 9.97
C VAL A 74 -7.59 11.62 11.12
N ALA A 75 -8.28 12.36 11.98
CA ALA A 75 -7.73 12.94 13.20
C ALA A 75 -8.60 12.57 14.41
N ASP A 76 -7.98 12.39 15.57
CA ASP A 76 -8.72 12.22 16.81
C ASP A 76 -9.36 13.54 17.25
N ILE A 77 -10.56 13.45 17.79
CA ILE A 77 -11.23 14.53 18.52
C ILE A 77 -10.65 14.54 19.95
N GLU A 78 -10.73 15.66 20.67
CA GLU A 78 -10.21 15.82 22.04
C GLU A 78 -10.40 14.56 22.92
N ALA A 79 -9.36 14.28 23.73
CA ALA A 79 -9.18 13.18 24.68
C ALA A 79 -10.32 12.14 24.77
N GLY A 80 -10.43 11.28 23.75
CA GLY A 80 -11.25 10.06 23.79
C GLY A 80 -12.66 10.20 23.22
N GLU A 81 -13.04 11.34 22.63
CA GLU A 81 -14.36 11.52 22.03
C GLU A 81 -14.53 10.88 20.63
N GLY A 82 -13.54 10.14 20.15
CA GLY A 82 -13.58 9.45 18.85
C GLY A 82 -12.75 10.17 17.79
N ARG A 83 -13.04 9.91 16.52
CA ARG A 83 -12.27 10.43 15.38
C ARG A 83 -13.16 11.16 14.40
N GLN A 84 -12.57 12.00 13.56
CA GLN A 84 -13.28 12.71 12.50
C GLN A 84 -12.35 12.98 11.32
N LEU A 85 -12.93 13.21 10.14
CA LEU A 85 -12.14 13.67 9.01
C LEU A 85 -11.77 15.14 9.19
N MET A 86 -10.53 15.46 8.90
CA MET A 86 -9.99 16.81 8.84
C MET A 86 -9.52 17.09 7.41
N LEU A 87 -9.72 18.34 6.99
CA LEU A 87 -9.25 18.87 5.72
C LEU A 87 -8.14 19.88 5.99
N LEU A 88 -7.09 19.86 5.18
CA LEU A 88 -5.93 20.73 5.29
C LEU A 88 -5.46 21.13 3.89
N SER A 89 -5.07 22.39 3.71
CA SER A 89 -4.37 22.81 2.48
C SER A 89 -2.99 22.16 2.43
N VAL A 90 -2.51 21.77 1.25
CA VAL A 90 -1.13 21.25 1.09
C VAL A 90 -0.05 22.24 1.56
N ASN A 91 -0.36 23.53 1.61
CA ASN A 91 0.54 24.56 2.14
C ASN A 91 0.55 24.61 3.69
N GLY A 92 -0.27 23.80 4.36
CA GLY A 92 -0.38 23.73 5.81
C GLY A 92 -1.31 24.75 6.45
N GLU A 93 -2.14 25.39 5.65
CA GLU A 93 -3.11 26.38 6.10
C GLU A 93 -4.53 25.79 6.13
N ASP A 94 -5.44 26.48 6.81
CA ASP A 94 -6.89 26.18 6.82
C ASP A 94 -7.29 24.76 7.28
N ALA A 95 -6.56 24.23 8.27
CA ALA A 95 -6.92 22.99 8.94
C ALA A 95 -8.32 23.08 9.58
N ARG A 96 -9.26 22.24 9.14
CA ARG A 96 -10.62 22.22 9.68
C ARG A 96 -11.23 20.82 9.73
N PHE A 97 -11.90 20.51 10.83
CA PHE A 97 -12.75 19.31 10.90
C PHE A 97 -13.93 19.40 9.93
N LEU A 98 -14.32 18.26 9.36
CA LEU A 98 -15.44 18.13 8.44
C LEU A 98 -16.69 17.65 9.20
N PRO A 99 -17.70 18.51 9.46
CA PRO A 99 -18.85 18.14 10.27
C PRO A 99 -19.61 16.91 9.73
N GLY A 100 -20.15 16.08 10.62
CA GLY A 100 -20.92 14.89 10.24
C GLY A 100 -20.07 13.69 9.79
N THR A 101 -18.75 13.74 9.95
CA THR A 101 -17.81 12.66 9.59
C THR A 101 -17.24 11.95 10.82
N ARG A 102 -17.96 11.99 11.96
CA ARG A 102 -17.56 11.28 13.18
C ARG A 102 -17.38 9.79 12.88
N ASP A 103 -16.32 9.22 13.43
CA ASP A 103 -15.86 7.86 13.21
C ASP A 103 -15.54 7.50 11.76
N GLY A 104 -15.43 8.51 10.89
CA GLY A 104 -15.05 8.40 9.49
C GLY A 104 -13.63 7.87 9.31
N GLU A 105 -13.46 6.98 8.34
CA GLU A 105 -12.18 6.41 7.98
C GLU A 105 -12.02 6.21 6.47
N THR A 106 -10.76 6.01 6.05
CA THR A 106 -10.37 5.75 4.65
C THR A 106 -10.97 6.77 3.69
N PRO A 107 -10.64 8.07 3.85
CA PRO A 107 -11.12 9.10 2.96
C PRO A 107 -10.53 8.92 1.56
N PHE A 108 -11.29 9.28 0.53
CA PHE A 108 -10.83 9.38 -0.85
C PHE A 108 -11.59 10.49 -1.57
N PHE A 109 -10.91 11.30 -2.36
CA PHE A 109 -11.53 12.42 -3.08
C PHE A 109 -12.31 11.98 -4.31
N SER A 110 -13.33 12.75 -4.67
CA SER A 110 -13.93 12.70 -6.00
C SER A 110 -12.98 13.28 -7.07
N PRO A 111 -13.12 12.87 -8.34
CA PRO A 111 -12.27 13.34 -9.44
C PRO A 111 -12.25 14.87 -9.61
N ASP A 112 -13.34 15.56 -9.26
CA ASP A 112 -13.48 17.02 -9.35
C ASP A 112 -12.96 17.76 -8.10
N SER A 113 -12.41 17.04 -7.13
CA SER A 113 -11.93 17.57 -5.84
C SER A 113 -13.02 18.30 -5.02
N GLN A 114 -14.31 18.09 -5.29
CA GLN A 114 -15.42 18.76 -4.59
C GLN A 114 -16.08 17.91 -3.49
N TRP A 115 -15.81 16.60 -3.48
CA TRP A 115 -16.37 15.65 -2.54
C TRP A 115 -15.29 14.75 -1.95
N ILE A 116 -15.58 14.22 -0.77
CA ILE A 116 -14.78 13.16 -0.15
C ILE A 116 -15.71 11.99 0.14
N GLY A 117 -15.41 10.82 -0.42
CA GLY A 117 -15.95 9.54 -0.01
C GLY A 117 -15.24 9.03 1.23
N PHE A 118 -15.98 8.38 2.13
CA PHE A 118 -15.46 7.84 3.38
C PHE A 118 -16.37 6.75 3.93
N PHE A 119 -15.86 5.99 4.90
CA PHE A 119 -16.63 4.95 5.57
C PHE A 119 -16.90 5.31 7.02
N ALA A 120 -18.14 5.12 7.46
CA ALA A 120 -18.56 5.27 8.85
C ALA A 120 -19.86 4.49 9.07
N GLU A 121 -20.08 3.97 10.28
CA GLU A 121 -21.32 3.28 10.66
C GLU A 121 -21.69 2.13 9.68
N ASN A 122 -20.69 1.38 9.21
CA ASN A 122 -20.85 0.31 8.20
C ASN A 122 -21.49 0.77 6.88
N LYS A 123 -21.26 2.03 6.50
CA LYS A 123 -21.78 2.63 5.28
C LYS A 123 -20.67 3.34 4.52
N LEU A 124 -20.78 3.29 3.20
CA LEU A 124 -20.07 4.21 2.32
C LEU A 124 -20.88 5.52 2.26
N LYS A 125 -20.23 6.63 2.61
CA LYS A 125 -20.80 7.98 2.64
C LYS A 125 -19.93 8.93 1.80
N LYS A 126 -20.49 10.07 1.41
CA LYS A 126 -19.74 11.19 0.84
C LYS A 126 -20.08 12.50 1.53
N ILE A 127 -19.13 13.42 1.59
CA ILE A 127 -19.35 14.79 2.06
C ILE A 127 -18.98 15.81 0.98
N SER A 128 -19.85 16.82 0.79
CA SER A 128 -19.57 17.97 -0.07
C SER A 128 -18.66 18.96 0.62
N LEU A 129 -17.57 19.37 -0.02
CA LEU A 129 -16.66 20.37 0.54
C LEU A 129 -17.23 21.79 0.51
N THR A 130 -18.19 22.05 -0.38
CA THR A 130 -18.87 23.35 -0.51
C THR A 130 -20.02 23.48 0.48
N SER A 131 -20.89 22.47 0.59
CA SER A 131 -22.09 22.54 1.44
C SER A 131 -21.94 21.91 2.83
N ASN A 132 -20.85 21.17 3.08
CA ASN A 132 -20.65 20.30 4.26
C ASN A 132 -21.79 19.30 4.49
N LYS A 133 -22.56 18.97 3.45
CA LYS A 133 -23.63 17.98 3.51
C LYS A 133 -23.06 16.58 3.35
N VAL A 134 -23.42 15.69 4.27
CA VAL A 134 -23.10 14.25 4.22
C VAL A 134 -24.26 13.49 3.57
N GLU A 135 -23.94 12.56 2.68
CA GLU A 135 -24.87 11.70 1.98
C GLU A 135 -24.45 10.23 2.12
N VAL A 136 -25.41 9.35 2.36
CA VAL A 136 -25.19 7.90 2.37
C VAL A 136 -25.33 7.38 0.95
N ILE A 137 -24.38 6.56 0.51
CA ILE A 137 -24.37 5.96 -0.83
C ILE A 137 -24.90 4.53 -0.78
N THR A 138 -24.34 3.70 0.11
CA THR A 138 -24.71 2.29 0.26
C THR A 138 -24.20 1.71 1.58
N ASP A 139 -24.65 0.51 1.93
CA ASP A 139 -24.09 -0.28 3.02
C ASP A 139 -22.72 -0.86 2.63
N ALA A 140 -21.78 -0.78 3.55
CA ALA A 140 -20.40 -1.25 3.39
C ALA A 140 -19.86 -1.70 4.76
N VAL A 141 -20.16 -2.95 5.12
CA VAL A 141 -19.71 -3.56 6.38
C VAL A 141 -18.24 -3.96 6.27
N GLU A 142 -17.45 -3.63 7.29
CA GLU A 142 -16.01 -3.93 7.37
C GLU A 142 -15.22 -3.53 6.10
N PRO A 143 -15.21 -2.23 5.76
CA PRO A 143 -14.64 -1.75 4.50
C PRO A 143 -13.13 -2.04 4.40
N LYS A 144 -12.69 -2.45 3.20
CA LYS A 144 -11.29 -2.73 2.86
C LYS A 144 -10.77 -1.79 1.77
N GLY A 145 -11.26 -0.55 1.78
CA GLY A 145 -10.86 0.51 0.85
C GLY A 145 -11.95 0.92 -0.13
N GLY A 146 -11.75 2.11 -0.70
CA GLY A 146 -12.57 2.65 -1.78
C GLY A 146 -11.79 3.62 -2.65
N PHE A 147 -12.27 3.82 -3.87
CA PHE A 147 -11.72 4.74 -4.86
C PHE A 147 -12.83 5.30 -5.74
N TRP A 148 -12.75 6.60 -6.04
CA TRP A 148 -13.73 7.29 -6.89
C TRP A 148 -13.19 7.43 -8.31
N GLY A 149 -13.79 6.71 -9.25
CA GLY A 149 -13.43 6.73 -10.67
C GLY A 149 -13.87 8.02 -11.38
N LYS A 150 -13.20 8.33 -12.49
CA LYS A 150 -13.51 9.52 -13.32
C LYS A 150 -14.87 9.44 -14.01
N ASP A 151 -15.43 8.25 -14.12
CA ASP A 151 -16.79 7.99 -14.59
C ASP A 151 -17.89 8.27 -13.54
N ASN A 152 -17.51 8.88 -12.41
CA ASN A 152 -18.38 9.17 -11.26
C ASN A 152 -18.95 7.92 -10.57
N THR A 153 -18.30 6.76 -10.74
CA THR A 153 -18.56 5.57 -9.94
C THR A 153 -17.57 5.46 -8.80
N ILE A 154 -17.96 4.75 -7.74
CA ILE A 154 -17.08 4.40 -6.63
C ILE A 154 -16.91 2.89 -6.63
N VAL A 155 -15.65 2.45 -6.66
CA VAL A 155 -15.31 1.07 -6.32
C VAL A 155 -15.00 1.00 -4.82
N TYR A 156 -15.54 -0.01 -4.15
CA TYR A 156 -15.32 -0.22 -2.72
C TYR A 156 -15.22 -1.70 -2.41
N SER A 157 -14.51 -2.04 -1.35
CA SER A 157 -14.37 -3.43 -0.90
C SER A 157 -15.02 -3.68 0.46
N THR A 158 -15.68 -4.82 0.58
CA THR A 158 -16.12 -5.44 1.84
C THR A 158 -15.64 -6.90 1.89
N GLY A 159 -14.43 -7.16 1.38
CA GLY A 159 -13.86 -8.49 1.13
C GLY A 159 -13.95 -8.91 -0.33
N SER A 160 -15.05 -8.60 -1.01
CA SER A 160 -15.14 -8.53 -2.48
C SER A 160 -15.26 -7.08 -2.93
N ILE A 161 -14.91 -6.80 -4.18
CA ILE A 161 -14.97 -5.45 -4.75
C ILE A 161 -16.28 -5.24 -5.49
N TRP A 162 -16.91 -4.12 -5.20
CA TRP A 162 -18.18 -3.66 -5.75
C TRP A 162 -17.98 -2.32 -6.43
N ARG A 163 -18.84 -1.98 -7.39
CA ARG A 163 -18.95 -0.69 -8.06
C ARG A 163 -20.35 -0.14 -7.88
N VAL A 164 -20.48 1.12 -7.50
CA VAL A 164 -21.77 1.81 -7.33
C VAL A 164 -21.67 3.21 -7.92
N ASP A 165 -22.78 3.76 -8.44
CA ASP A 165 -22.83 5.18 -8.80
C ASP A 165 -22.63 6.03 -7.53
N ALA A 166 -21.90 7.14 -7.63
CA ALA A 166 -21.64 8.00 -6.48
C ALA A 166 -22.89 8.65 -5.88
N ASN A 167 -24.03 8.64 -6.58
CA ASN A 167 -25.33 9.07 -6.08
C ASN A 167 -26.14 7.93 -5.44
N GLY A 168 -25.55 6.75 -5.31
CA GLY A 168 -26.17 5.54 -4.77
C GLY A 168 -26.88 4.72 -5.86
N GLY A 169 -27.62 3.71 -5.41
CA GLY A 169 -28.30 2.75 -6.30
C GLY A 169 -27.78 1.34 -6.11
N SER A 170 -28.01 0.48 -7.11
CA SER A 170 -27.59 -0.93 -7.03
C SER A 170 -26.09 -1.06 -7.28
N ALA A 171 -25.39 -1.69 -6.33
CA ALA A 171 -23.97 -2.01 -6.49
C ALA A 171 -23.80 -3.25 -7.38
N LEU A 172 -22.88 -3.16 -8.35
CA LEU A 172 -22.43 -4.27 -9.18
C LEU A 172 -21.19 -4.90 -8.56
N ARG A 173 -21.16 -6.22 -8.44
CA ARG A 173 -19.96 -6.92 -7.96
C ARG A 173 -18.95 -7.08 -9.10
N LEU A 174 -17.72 -6.61 -8.90
CA LEU A 174 -16.62 -6.73 -9.87
C LEU A 174 -15.77 -7.98 -9.62
N THR A 175 -15.53 -8.33 -8.35
CA THR A 175 -14.71 -9.51 -8.00
C THR A 175 -15.49 -10.50 -7.13
N ARG A 176 -15.01 -11.74 -7.06
CA ARG A 176 -15.47 -12.75 -6.10
C ARG A 176 -14.25 -13.18 -5.30
N ALA A 177 -14.19 -12.81 -4.02
CA ALA A 177 -13.21 -13.42 -3.12
C ALA A 177 -13.76 -14.77 -2.65
N GLU A 178 -12.91 -15.79 -2.64
CA GLU A 178 -13.24 -17.11 -2.10
C GLU A 178 -13.14 -17.12 -0.56
N GLN A 179 -13.48 -18.24 0.10
CA GLN A 179 -13.60 -18.30 1.58
C GLN A 179 -12.33 -17.87 2.33
N ASP A 180 -11.15 -18.16 1.77
CA ASP A 180 -9.85 -17.87 2.37
C ASP A 180 -9.18 -16.66 1.72
N GLU A 181 -9.93 -15.83 0.99
CA GLU A 181 -9.40 -14.68 0.27
C GLU A 181 -10.14 -13.40 0.65
N GLN A 182 -9.43 -12.28 0.62
CA GLN A 182 -10.04 -10.97 0.64
C GLN A 182 -9.36 -10.01 -0.33
N HIS A 183 -10.17 -9.20 -0.99
CA HIS A 183 -9.72 -8.24 -1.99
C HIS A 183 -9.65 -6.83 -1.41
N TYR A 184 -8.47 -6.24 -1.28
CA TYR A 184 -8.24 -4.99 -0.57
C TYR A 184 -7.83 -3.87 -1.52
N TRP A 185 -8.03 -2.64 -1.07
CA TRP A 185 -7.42 -1.43 -1.63
C TRP A 185 -7.65 -1.25 -3.15
N PRO A 186 -8.91 -1.26 -3.62
CA PRO A 186 -9.20 -1.10 -5.03
C PRO A 186 -8.77 0.27 -5.56
N SER A 187 -8.29 0.33 -6.80
CA SER A 187 -8.03 1.54 -7.56
C SER A 187 -8.37 1.31 -9.03
N LEU A 188 -8.96 2.33 -9.69
CA LEU A 188 -9.28 2.26 -11.11
C LEU A 188 -8.24 2.99 -11.95
N THR A 189 -8.11 2.58 -13.21
CA THR A 189 -7.47 3.40 -14.24
C THR A 189 -8.31 4.64 -14.55
N THR A 190 -7.67 5.63 -15.19
CA THR A 190 -8.29 6.93 -15.55
C THR A 190 -9.57 6.75 -16.40
N ASP A 191 -9.59 5.74 -17.28
CA ASP A 191 -10.72 5.39 -18.14
C ASP A 191 -11.73 4.44 -17.48
N SER A 192 -11.49 4.01 -16.25
CA SER A 192 -12.37 3.12 -15.45
C SER A 192 -12.64 1.75 -16.08
N THR A 193 -11.75 1.28 -16.95
CA THR A 193 -11.84 -0.03 -17.63
C THR A 193 -11.09 -1.13 -16.89
N SER A 194 -10.07 -0.75 -16.11
CA SER A 194 -9.21 -1.68 -15.37
C SER A 194 -9.22 -1.38 -13.88
N LEU A 195 -9.21 -2.43 -13.08
CA LEU A 195 -9.18 -2.42 -11.63
C LEU A 195 -7.87 -3.06 -11.16
N ILE A 196 -7.12 -2.35 -10.31
CA ILE A 196 -6.04 -2.93 -9.52
C ILE A 196 -6.47 -3.08 -8.07
N TYR A 197 -6.08 -4.19 -7.44
CA TYR A 197 -6.38 -4.46 -6.03
C TYR A 197 -5.36 -5.42 -5.44
N ASN A 198 -5.39 -5.56 -4.11
CA ASN A 198 -4.67 -6.61 -3.41
C ASN A 198 -5.52 -7.86 -3.24
N ASN A 199 -5.03 -9.05 -3.61
CA ASN A 199 -5.56 -10.31 -3.12
C ASN A 199 -4.76 -10.75 -1.89
N ILE A 200 -5.45 -10.98 -0.77
CA ILE A 200 -4.86 -11.46 0.48
C ILE A 200 -5.45 -12.82 0.79
N SER A 201 -4.61 -13.84 0.94
CA SER A 201 -5.03 -15.17 1.36
C SER A 201 -4.86 -15.35 2.87
N ALA A 202 -5.79 -16.06 3.51
CA ALA A 202 -5.65 -16.45 4.92
C ALA A 202 -4.46 -17.40 5.14
N ASN A 203 -4.04 -18.13 4.09
CA ASN A 203 -2.94 -19.09 4.15
C ASN A 203 -1.58 -18.48 3.78
N ASP A 204 -1.58 -17.28 3.20
CA ASP A 204 -0.39 -16.52 2.86
C ASP A 204 -0.65 -15.03 3.09
N ALA A 205 -0.07 -14.49 4.16
CA ALA A 205 -0.23 -13.09 4.53
C ALA A 205 0.45 -12.13 3.53
N SER A 206 1.20 -12.65 2.56
CA SER A 206 1.78 -11.84 1.48
C SER A 206 0.72 -11.46 0.44
N PRO A 207 0.41 -10.16 0.28
CA PRO A 207 -0.59 -9.73 -0.70
C PRO A 207 -0.03 -9.79 -2.13
N ASP A 208 -0.86 -10.28 -3.05
CA ASP A 208 -0.64 -10.13 -4.48
C ASP A 208 -1.28 -8.85 -4.99
N VAL A 209 -0.64 -8.18 -5.96
CA VAL A 209 -1.22 -7.06 -6.72
C VAL A 209 -1.80 -7.63 -8.00
N VAL A 210 -3.13 -7.59 -8.11
CA VAL A 210 -3.89 -8.20 -9.20
C VAL A 210 -4.54 -7.13 -10.06
N LEU A 211 -4.37 -7.27 -11.37
CA LEU A 211 -5.06 -6.49 -12.39
C LEU A 211 -6.26 -7.26 -12.93
N LEU A 212 -7.41 -6.59 -12.95
CA LEU A 212 -8.65 -7.05 -13.58
C LEU A 212 -9.03 -6.10 -14.71
N ASP A 213 -9.19 -6.65 -15.90
CA ASP A 213 -9.95 -6.00 -16.98
C ASP A 213 -11.45 -6.20 -16.72
N ILE A 214 -12.20 -5.12 -16.56
CA ILE A 214 -13.58 -5.16 -16.07
C ILE A 214 -14.53 -5.74 -17.12
N ASP A 215 -14.29 -5.49 -18.41
CA ASP A 215 -15.20 -5.87 -19.49
C ASP A 215 -15.05 -7.35 -19.86
N SER A 216 -13.81 -7.83 -19.95
CA SER A 216 -13.50 -9.23 -20.29
C SER A 216 -13.48 -10.16 -19.08
N GLY A 217 -13.29 -9.60 -17.88
CA GLY A 217 -13.08 -10.38 -16.65
C GLY A 217 -11.70 -11.00 -16.53
N ARG A 218 -10.75 -10.69 -17.43
CA ARG A 218 -9.38 -11.23 -17.38
C ARG A 218 -8.67 -10.72 -16.13
N GLN A 219 -8.10 -11.64 -15.35
CA GLN A 219 -7.30 -11.32 -14.17
C GLN A 219 -5.84 -11.76 -14.35
N SER A 220 -4.90 -10.99 -13.80
CA SER A 220 -3.48 -11.34 -13.80
C SER A 220 -2.79 -10.78 -12.56
N THR A 221 -2.00 -11.61 -11.87
CA THR A 221 -1.11 -11.15 -10.81
C THR A 221 0.08 -10.45 -11.45
N LEU A 222 0.23 -9.15 -11.19
CA LEU A 222 1.33 -8.34 -11.72
C LEU A 222 2.55 -8.37 -10.80
N ILE A 223 2.32 -8.32 -9.49
CA ILE A 223 3.38 -8.20 -8.48
C ILE A 223 3.03 -9.08 -7.29
N ALA A 224 3.93 -9.99 -6.93
CA ALA A 224 3.83 -10.75 -5.69
C ALA A 224 4.40 -9.94 -4.52
N ASN A 225 3.78 -10.04 -3.34
CA ASN A 225 4.17 -9.33 -2.11
C ASN A 225 4.09 -7.79 -2.20
N GLY A 226 3.27 -7.25 -3.10
CA GLY A 226 3.07 -5.81 -3.25
C GLY A 226 1.86 -5.33 -2.46
N ASN A 227 1.95 -4.18 -1.81
CA ASN A 227 0.91 -3.65 -0.93
C ASN A 227 0.33 -2.34 -1.45
N TYR A 228 -0.95 -2.11 -1.17
CA TYR A 228 -1.66 -0.86 -1.40
C TYR A 228 -1.45 -0.28 -2.82
N PRO A 229 -1.83 -1.03 -3.88
CA PRO A 229 -1.61 -0.61 -5.24
C PRO A 229 -2.49 0.59 -5.62
N ARG A 230 -1.93 1.51 -6.40
CA ARG A 230 -2.63 2.67 -6.95
C ARG A 230 -2.21 2.91 -8.38
N PHE A 231 -3.18 3.21 -9.23
CA PHE A 231 -2.86 3.78 -10.54
C PHE A 231 -2.56 5.27 -10.42
N MET A 232 -1.61 5.71 -11.22
CA MET A 232 -1.32 7.11 -11.49
C MET A 232 -1.31 7.30 -13.01
N GLY A 233 -2.06 8.28 -13.50
CA GLY A 233 -2.19 8.53 -14.93
C GLY A 233 -2.77 7.34 -15.72
N PRO A 234 -2.30 7.11 -16.97
CA PRO A 234 -2.90 6.11 -17.87
C PRO A 234 -2.44 4.66 -17.64
N GLY A 235 -1.39 4.41 -16.86
CA GLY A 235 -0.86 3.05 -16.71
C GLY A 235 0.35 2.90 -15.76
N GLN A 236 0.71 3.95 -15.02
CA GLN A 236 1.76 3.83 -14.02
C GLN A 236 1.15 3.26 -12.73
N LEU A 237 1.71 2.15 -12.26
CA LEU A 237 1.32 1.47 -11.04
C LEU A 237 2.29 1.85 -9.93
N LEU A 238 1.73 2.37 -8.84
CA LEU A 238 2.42 2.57 -7.57
C LEU A 238 2.03 1.47 -6.59
N PHE A 239 2.98 1.01 -5.79
CA PHE A 239 2.76 0.01 -4.75
C PHE A 239 3.86 0.09 -3.70
N VAL A 240 3.60 -0.44 -2.51
CA VAL A 240 4.56 -0.50 -1.41
C VAL A 240 5.09 -1.92 -1.26
N ASP A 241 6.42 -2.06 -1.20
CA ASP A 241 7.12 -3.31 -0.92
C ASP A 241 8.12 -3.05 0.20
N ASN A 242 7.90 -3.68 1.36
CA ASN A 242 8.76 -3.54 2.55
C ASN A 242 9.03 -2.08 2.97
N GLY A 243 8.02 -1.21 2.86
CA GLY A 243 8.14 0.22 3.19
C GLY A 243 8.81 1.07 2.10
N MET A 244 9.17 0.49 0.96
CA MET A 244 9.59 1.23 -0.23
C MET A 244 8.38 1.44 -1.13
N LEU A 245 8.06 2.71 -1.44
CA LEU A 245 7.12 3.04 -2.50
C LEU A 245 7.82 2.89 -3.84
N LYS A 246 7.30 1.99 -4.67
CA LYS A 246 7.83 1.69 -5.99
C LYS A 246 6.85 2.09 -7.08
N SER A 247 7.37 2.34 -8.27
CA SER A 247 6.58 2.58 -9.48
C SER A 247 6.98 1.64 -10.61
N VAL A 248 6.02 1.27 -11.45
CA VAL A 248 6.26 0.50 -12.68
C VAL A 248 5.19 0.82 -13.70
N ASN A 249 5.51 0.80 -14.98
CA ASN A 249 4.50 0.93 -16.03
C ASN A 249 3.88 -0.44 -16.34
N VAL A 250 2.58 -0.46 -16.52
CA VAL A 250 1.81 -1.67 -16.81
C VAL A 250 1.19 -1.54 -18.19
N ASN A 251 1.41 -2.54 -19.04
CA ASN A 251 0.68 -2.68 -20.29
C ASN A 251 -0.71 -3.26 -19.99
N LEU A 252 -1.75 -2.44 -20.07
CA LEU A 252 -3.12 -2.84 -19.76
C LEU A 252 -3.70 -3.83 -20.79
N ASP A 253 -3.15 -3.90 -22.01
CA ASP A 253 -3.61 -4.83 -23.04
C ASP A 253 -3.01 -6.23 -22.87
N THR A 254 -1.74 -6.32 -22.46
CA THR A 254 -1.07 -7.62 -22.27
C THR A 254 -1.07 -8.10 -20.82
N HIS A 255 -1.34 -7.22 -19.86
CA HIS A 255 -1.18 -7.43 -18.41
C HIS A 255 0.28 -7.72 -18.01
N ASP A 256 1.24 -7.11 -18.68
CA ASP A 256 2.66 -7.24 -18.37
C ASP A 256 3.24 -5.95 -17.79
N LEU A 257 4.26 -6.09 -16.96
CA LEU A 257 5.10 -4.97 -16.56
C LEU A 257 6.00 -4.58 -17.74
N GLU A 258 6.03 -3.31 -18.09
CA GLU A 258 6.87 -2.80 -19.18
C GLU A 258 8.34 -2.61 -18.75
N SER A 259 8.60 -2.62 -17.44
CA SER A 259 9.92 -2.48 -16.84
C SER A 259 10.01 -3.16 -15.48
N GLN A 260 11.21 -3.18 -14.91
CA GLN A 260 11.39 -3.53 -13.50
C GLN A 260 10.91 -2.37 -12.60
N PRO A 261 10.25 -2.66 -11.46
CA PRO A 261 9.84 -1.61 -10.55
C PRO A 261 11.00 -0.75 -10.05
N THR A 262 10.82 0.56 -10.09
CA THR A 262 11.78 1.56 -9.60
C THR A 262 11.38 2.05 -8.23
N ASN A 263 12.36 2.25 -7.34
CA ASN A 263 12.11 2.85 -6.04
C ASN A 263 11.88 4.35 -6.20
N ILE A 264 10.81 4.86 -5.62
CA ILE A 264 10.42 6.27 -5.62
C ILE A 264 10.69 6.89 -4.26
N ARG A 265 10.32 6.20 -3.18
CA ARG A 265 10.46 6.73 -1.83
C ARG A 265 10.71 5.63 -0.81
N ASP A 266 11.64 5.89 0.09
CA ASP A 266 11.94 5.03 1.22
C ASP A 266 11.07 5.37 2.44
N ASN A 267 10.88 4.40 3.33
CA ASN A 267 10.23 4.57 4.63
C ASN A 267 8.79 5.09 4.57
N VAL A 268 8.02 4.67 3.56
CA VAL A 268 6.57 4.89 3.55
C VAL A 268 5.93 3.97 4.58
N LEU A 269 5.19 4.58 5.51
CA LEU A 269 4.51 3.86 6.57
C LEU A 269 3.46 2.91 6.00
N ILE A 270 3.43 1.70 6.53
CA ILE A 270 2.51 0.65 6.13
C ILE A 270 1.92 -0.04 7.37
N SER A 271 0.62 -0.34 7.29
CA SER A 271 -0.05 -1.20 8.26
C SER A 271 0.42 -2.65 8.10
N PRO A 272 0.89 -3.31 9.16
CA PRO A 272 1.40 -4.68 9.10
C PRO A 272 0.29 -5.69 8.88
N ASN A 273 -0.92 -5.36 9.33
CA ASN A 273 -2.04 -6.28 9.44
C ASN A 273 -2.84 -6.36 8.15
N THR A 274 -2.72 -5.34 7.31
CA THR A 274 -3.60 -5.15 6.15
C THR A 274 -2.87 -4.67 4.90
N GLY A 275 -1.58 -4.34 5.01
CA GLY A 275 -0.81 -3.77 3.92
C GLY A 275 -1.18 -2.33 3.55
N ALA A 276 -2.04 -1.64 4.32
CA ALA A 276 -2.45 -0.27 4.01
C ALA A 276 -1.25 0.70 4.05
N GLY A 277 -0.82 1.15 2.88
CA GLY A 277 0.20 2.18 2.72
C GLY A 277 -0.37 3.56 3.09
N GLN A 278 0.42 4.36 3.79
CA GLN A 278 0.03 5.70 4.19
C GLN A 278 0.57 6.71 3.17
N TYR A 279 0.11 6.60 1.93
CA TYR A 279 0.41 7.53 0.84
C TYR A 279 -0.82 7.82 -0.03
N SER A 280 -0.78 8.92 -0.77
CA SER A 280 -1.76 9.25 -1.82
C SER A 280 -1.09 10.10 -2.88
N VAL A 281 -1.60 9.99 -4.11
CA VAL A 281 -1.14 10.79 -5.26
C VAL A 281 -2.27 11.63 -5.85
N SER A 282 -1.92 12.76 -6.46
CA SER A 282 -2.82 13.60 -7.26
C SER A 282 -2.69 13.30 -8.76
N ASP A 283 -3.60 13.84 -9.57
CA ASP A 283 -3.60 13.61 -11.02
C ASP A 283 -2.40 14.23 -11.73
N ASP A 284 -1.83 15.30 -11.17
CA ASP A 284 -0.63 15.99 -11.66
C ASP A 284 0.68 15.43 -11.11
N GLY A 285 0.62 14.35 -10.31
CA GLY A 285 1.78 13.65 -9.77
C GLY A 285 2.25 14.15 -8.40
N GLY A 286 1.53 15.03 -7.70
CA GLY A 286 1.82 15.30 -6.29
C GLY A 286 1.76 14.02 -5.44
N LEU A 287 2.66 13.87 -4.48
CA LEU A 287 2.75 12.74 -3.56
C LEU A 287 2.72 13.23 -2.11
N VAL A 288 1.73 12.77 -1.35
CA VAL A 288 1.72 12.88 0.11
C VAL A 288 1.93 11.50 0.70
N TYR A 289 2.71 11.42 1.78
CA TYR A 289 2.91 10.18 2.50
C TYR A 289 3.28 10.45 3.95
N ILE A 290 3.11 9.42 4.77
CA ILE A 290 3.56 9.42 6.15
C ILE A 290 4.86 8.63 6.20
N GLU A 291 5.93 9.32 6.60
CA GLU A 291 7.19 8.66 6.93
C GLU A 291 7.00 7.80 8.17
N GLY A 292 7.44 6.55 8.10
CA GLY A 292 7.45 5.69 9.26
C GLY A 292 8.07 4.34 8.96
N ARG A 293 8.72 3.75 9.96
CA ARG A 293 9.06 2.33 9.92
C ARG A 293 7.74 1.56 9.96
N ILE A 294 7.65 0.47 9.18
CA ILE A 294 6.53 -0.49 9.20
C ILE A 294 5.95 -0.53 10.61
N PHE A 295 4.65 -0.26 10.78
CA PHE A 295 3.98 -0.44 12.06
C PHE A 295 4.11 -1.93 12.38
N GLY A 296 5.22 -2.43 12.87
CA GLY A 296 5.16 -3.60 13.72
C GLY A 296 4.70 -3.03 15.03
N SER A 297 3.63 -3.55 15.61
CA SER A 297 3.50 -3.58 17.06
C SER A 297 4.62 -4.44 17.66
N SER A 298 5.89 -4.21 17.29
CA SER A 298 7.02 -4.58 18.12
C SER A 298 6.94 -3.67 19.34
N ARG A 299 6.03 -4.02 20.25
CA ARG A 299 6.06 -3.52 21.61
C ARG A 299 7.34 -4.07 22.19
N LYS A 300 8.29 -3.18 22.46
CA LYS A 300 9.45 -3.53 23.25
C LYS A 300 8.97 -3.57 24.71
N VAL A 301 9.15 -4.70 25.37
CA VAL A 301 9.07 -4.72 26.84
C VAL A 301 10.22 -3.86 27.31
N VAL A 302 9.96 -2.82 28.11
CA VAL A 302 10.98 -1.97 28.73
C VAL A 302 10.74 -1.95 30.23
N TYR A 303 11.81 -1.89 31.02
CA TYR A 303 11.72 -1.42 32.39
C TYR A 303 11.68 0.11 32.36
N LEU A 304 10.74 0.68 33.09
CA LEU A 304 10.65 2.13 33.31
C LEU A 304 11.05 2.39 34.77
N ASP A 305 12.00 3.30 35.01
CA ASP A 305 12.25 3.78 36.36
C ASP A 305 11.26 4.88 36.78
N ASP A 306 11.28 5.27 38.05
CA ASP A 306 10.41 6.32 38.62
C ASP A 306 10.58 7.71 37.96
N ASN A 307 11.67 7.90 37.20
CA ASN A 307 11.96 9.13 36.46
C ASN A 307 11.59 9.03 34.97
N GLY A 308 11.02 7.90 34.53
CA GLY A 308 10.65 7.66 33.15
C GLY A 308 11.80 7.20 32.24
N ASN A 309 12.95 6.80 32.79
CA ASN A 309 14.04 6.27 31.99
C ASN A 309 13.75 4.82 31.58
N GLU A 310 13.95 4.53 30.30
CA GLU A 310 13.74 3.21 29.71
C GLU A 310 15.02 2.37 29.76
N THR A 311 14.92 1.12 30.20
CA THR A 311 15.98 0.11 30.07
C THR A 311 15.44 -1.16 29.42
N ASP A 312 16.29 -1.81 28.62
CA ASP A 312 15.94 -3.04 27.92
C ASP A 312 16.00 -4.23 28.89
N PRO A 313 14.86 -4.89 29.19
CA PRO A 313 14.82 -6.05 30.06
C PRO A 313 15.46 -7.27 29.39
N GLY A 314 15.70 -7.28 28.08
CA GLY A 314 16.36 -8.38 27.37
C GLY A 314 15.45 -9.59 27.07
N PHE A 315 14.12 -9.41 27.13
CA PHE A 315 13.17 -10.40 26.63
C PHE A 315 13.08 -10.35 25.10
N PRO A 316 12.82 -11.48 24.42
CA PRO A 316 12.68 -11.49 22.97
C PRO A 316 11.51 -10.60 22.50
N LEU A 317 11.72 -9.89 21.39
CA LEU A 317 10.71 -9.04 20.76
C LEU A 317 9.58 -9.91 20.18
N ALA A 318 8.36 -9.77 20.69
CA ALA A 318 7.18 -10.41 20.14
C ALA A 318 6.35 -9.40 19.32
N ARG A 319 5.76 -9.87 18.20
CA ARG A 319 5.04 -9.03 17.21
C ARG A 319 3.70 -8.47 17.71
N ASN A 320 3.20 -8.96 18.83
CA ASN A 320 2.02 -8.47 19.56
C ASN A 320 2.16 -8.96 20.99
N SER A 321 2.34 -8.10 21.98
CA SER A 321 2.53 -8.59 23.35
C SER A 321 1.70 -7.83 24.36
N TYR A 322 0.62 -8.46 24.78
CA TYR A 322 0.17 -8.34 26.15
C TYR A 322 1.25 -8.96 27.03
N VAL A 323 1.75 -8.13 27.96
CA VAL A 323 2.74 -8.54 28.95
C VAL A 323 2.07 -8.46 30.31
N ARG A 324 2.24 -9.49 31.13
CA ARG A 324 1.79 -9.49 32.52
C ARG A 324 2.85 -10.09 33.42
N TYR A 325 3.21 -9.36 34.46
CA TYR A 325 3.89 -9.92 35.60
C TYR A 325 2.92 -10.72 36.46
N SER A 326 3.38 -11.83 37.02
CA SER A 326 2.69 -12.50 38.13
C SER A 326 2.55 -11.54 39.29
N THR A 327 1.61 -11.81 40.21
CA THR A 327 1.30 -10.92 41.33
C THR A 327 2.52 -10.67 42.24
N ASP A 328 3.40 -11.66 42.36
CA ASP A 328 4.66 -11.61 43.11
C ASP A 328 5.86 -11.09 42.27
N GLY A 329 5.66 -10.83 40.97
CA GLY A 329 6.68 -10.33 40.06
C GLY A 329 7.74 -11.36 39.63
N SER A 330 7.61 -12.63 40.04
CA SER A 330 8.59 -13.69 39.74
C SER A 330 8.54 -14.19 38.30
N LEU A 331 7.38 -14.07 37.65
CA LEU A 331 7.13 -14.57 36.30
C LEU A 331 6.63 -13.46 35.38
N ILE A 332 6.98 -13.58 34.10
CA ILE A 332 6.47 -12.72 33.03
C ILE A 332 5.85 -13.58 31.93
N ALA A 333 4.58 -13.32 31.62
CA ALA A 333 3.90 -13.91 30.48
C ALA A 333 3.91 -12.92 29.31
N ILE A 334 4.41 -13.36 28.16
CA ILE A 334 4.51 -12.59 26.93
C ILE A 334 3.75 -13.33 25.85
N GLU A 335 2.72 -12.68 25.30
CA GLU A 335 2.05 -13.18 24.10
C GLU A 335 2.99 -13.11 22.88
N SER A 336 3.03 -14.18 22.11
CA SER A 336 3.83 -14.37 20.90
C SER A 336 3.06 -15.28 19.97
N GLU A 337 2.12 -14.70 19.21
CA GLU A 337 1.18 -15.44 18.35
C GLU A 337 1.82 -16.61 17.58
N PRO A 338 1.23 -17.82 17.63
CA PRO A 338 -0.07 -18.14 18.25
C PRO A 338 -0.02 -18.45 19.76
N ASP A 339 1.12 -18.29 20.42
CA ASP A 339 1.37 -18.85 21.76
C ASP A 339 1.53 -17.78 22.85
N VAL A 340 1.52 -18.22 24.12
CA VAL A 340 2.00 -17.44 25.26
C VAL A 340 3.27 -18.09 25.80
N LEU A 341 4.33 -17.29 25.95
CA LEU A 341 5.60 -17.69 26.54
C LEU A 341 5.71 -17.15 27.96
N VAL A 342 6.07 -18.01 28.91
CA VAL A 342 6.26 -17.64 30.32
C VAL A 342 7.74 -17.75 30.65
N TYR A 343 8.32 -16.65 31.14
CA TYR A 343 9.71 -16.58 31.55
C TYR A 343 9.83 -16.35 33.06
N ASP A 344 10.96 -16.78 33.60
CA ASP A 344 11.46 -16.29 34.89
C ASP A 344 11.87 -14.82 34.74
N ALA A 345 11.45 -13.96 35.68
CA ALA A 345 11.70 -12.52 35.59
C ALA A 345 13.15 -12.13 35.96
N GLU A 346 13.85 -12.96 36.75
CA GLU A 346 15.20 -12.67 37.24
C GLU A 346 16.26 -13.14 36.24
N ASP A 347 16.22 -14.41 35.84
CA ASP A 347 17.23 -15.00 34.97
C ASP A 347 16.83 -15.05 33.48
N LYS A 348 15.57 -14.70 33.18
CA LYS A 348 15.01 -14.58 31.82
C LYS A 348 14.95 -15.91 31.07
N SER A 349 15.01 -17.03 31.78
CA SER A 349 14.84 -18.35 31.20
C SER A 349 13.38 -18.59 30.79
N LEU A 350 13.18 -19.24 29.65
CA LEU A 350 11.84 -19.66 29.22
C LEU A 350 11.42 -20.88 30.05
N LEU A 351 10.34 -20.75 30.83
CA LEU A 351 9.82 -21.81 31.68
C LEU A 351 8.72 -22.61 30.99
N TYR A 352 7.78 -21.92 30.33
CA TYR A 352 6.63 -22.54 29.70
C TYR A 352 6.33 -21.92 28.34
N ARG A 353 5.82 -22.76 27.43
CA ARG A 353 5.17 -22.36 26.18
C ARG A 353 3.75 -22.92 26.20
N ILE A 354 2.78 -22.03 26.15
CA ILE A 354 1.36 -22.37 26.11
C ILE A 354 0.92 -22.19 24.66
N GLU A 355 0.65 -23.30 23.99
CA GLU A 355 0.31 -23.29 22.57
C GLU A 355 -1.11 -22.76 22.30
N ASN A 356 -1.29 -22.00 21.22
CA ASN A 356 -2.59 -21.47 20.77
C ASN A 356 -3.34 -20.68 21.86
N ALA A 357 -2.65 -19.76 22.52
CA ALA A 357 -3.17 -18.94 23.61
C ALA A 357 -2.89 -17.44 23.38
N SER A 358 -3.74 -16.59 23.94
CA SER A 358 -3.64 -15.12 23.86
C SER A 358 -4.17 -14.48 25.15
N TYR A 359 -3.84 -13.21 25.39
CA TYR A 359 -4.32 -12.42 26.55
C TYR A 359 -4.01 -13.06 27.92
N PRO A 360 -2.73 -13.30 28.27
CA PRO A 360 -2.39 -13.92 29.54
C PRO A 360 -2.91 -13.11 30.73
N VAL A 361 -3.45 -13.82 31.74
CA VAL A 361 -3.82 -13.28 33.05
C VAL A 361 -3.31 -14.22 34.15
N TRP A 362 -2.89 -13.64 35.27
CA TRP A 362 -2.51 -14.40 36.45
C TRP A 362 -3.71 -14.52 37.40
N GLY A 363 -3.98 -15.74 37.88
CA GLY A 363 -4.94 -15.95 38.96
C GLY A 363 -4.41 -15.37 40.28
N PRO A 364 -5.28 -15.11 41.27
CA PRO A 364 -4.82 -14.84 42.62
C PRO A 364 -3.99 -16.04 43.09
N GLY A 365 -2.76 -15.79 43.55
CA GLY A 365 -1.91 -16.86 44.10
C GLY A 365 -2.65 -17.58 45.23
N GLU A 366 -2.59 -18.90 45.24
CA GLU A 366 -2.98 -19.67 46.42
C GLU A 366 -1.96 -19.35 47.53
N ASP A 367 -2.34 -18.43 48.41
CA ASP A 367 -1.70 -18.30 49.73
C ASP A 367 -2.10 -19.54 50.55
N ASP A 368 -1.22 -20.54 50.62
CA ASP A 368 -1.23 -21.58 51.67
C ASP A 368 0.03 -21.47 52.53
#